data_AF-A0A9D9IA18-F1
#
_entry.id   AF-A0A9D9IA18-F1
#
_cell.length_a   1.000
_cell.length_b   1.000
_cell.length_c   1.000
_cell.angle_alpha   90.00
_cell.angle_beta   90.00
_cell.angle_gamma   90.00
#
_symmetry.space_group_name_H-M   'P 1'
#
loop_
_entity.id
_entity.type
_entity.pdbx_description
1 polymer ?
#
loop_
_entity_poly.entity_id
_entity_poly.type
_entity_poly.pdbx_seq_one_letter_code
_entity_poly.pdbx_strand_id
1 'polypeptide(L)'
;MKQTRFFLIAMAVAMLAVSCKSQYEMLLNSNDADTKFEAAFKYFDQEKYQKAAALFESLSVLTNGTERDDTVRYYWGLSNYRASDYYTAETNFSDFVESFPRSPFAPQARFLRIDCLYRSTLRYELDQSPTRVAIGAISEYISEYPDNENIKVCNEMLDDLNRRLDTKAYEAARLYYKMEDYIASRVALKNVLKDNSENVYREDILYYIAMSSYKYAHFSVRAKQKERYLTFIDDYLNFIGELPDSPYRKELDVLYRRAQKALGRPVDTELFEDVDEKDFAKERKQLVRDARKEDRKNRKLIEESKEDVVEGAVADEKDINAAEGAEKN
;
A
#
# COMPACT_ATOMS: atom_id res chain seq x y z
N MET A 1 -57.71 -15.61 39.78
CA MET A 1 -57.15 -16.89 39.25
C MET A 1 -56.72 -16.84 37.77
N LYS A 2 -57.46 -16.20 36.85
CA LYS A 2 -57.02 -16.11 35.42
C LYS A 2 -55.81 -15.18 35.21
N GLN A 3 -55.80 -14.01 35.87
CA GLN A 3 -54.69 -13.04 35.81
C GLN A 3 -53.38 -13.60 36.41
N THR A 4 -53.47 -14.34 37.52
CA THR A 4 -52.30 -14.99 38.15
C THR A 4 -51.76 -16.16 37.33
N ARG A 5 -52.61 -16.88 36.60
CA ARG A 5 -52.18 -17.92 35.64
C ARG A 5 -51.50 -17.30 34.41
N PHE A 6 -51.99 -16.17 33.92
CA PHE A 6 -51.37 -15.45 32.79
C PHE A 6 -49.99 -14.92 33.18
N PHE A 7 -49.84 -14.36 34.38
CA PHE A 7 -48.54 -13.93 34.92
C PHE A 7 -47.57 -15.10 35.12
N LEU A 8 -48.03 -16.25 35.62
CA LEU A 8 -47.19 -17.44 35.78
C LEU A 8 -46.74 -18.03 34.43
N ILE A 9 -47.61 -18.02 33.41
CA ILE A 9 -47.25 -18.47 32.04
C ILE A 9 -46.29 -17.47 31.38
N ALA A 10 -46.51 -16.16 31.52
CA ALA A 10 -45.60 -15.15 31.00
C ALA A 10 -44.22 -15.21 31.67
N MET A 11 -44.17 -15.49 32.98
CA MET A 11 -42.93 -15.69 33.74
C MET A 11 -42.22 -16.99 33.34
N ALA A 12 -42.96 -18.07 33.07
CA ALA A 12 -42.39 -19.33 32.57
C ALA A 12 -41.84 -19.19 31.13
N VAL A 13 -42.52 -18.45 30.26
CA VAL A 13 -42.04 -18.14 28.89
C VAL A 13 -40.84 -17.20 28.93
N ALA A 14 -40.81 -16.23 29.84
CA ALA A 14 -39.65 -15.36 30.05
C ALA A 14 -38.42 -16.13 30.61
N MET A 15 -38.63 -17.15 31.46
CA MET A 15 -37.53 -18.01 31.91
C MET A 15 -37.00 -18.94 30.81
N LEU A 16 -37.83 -19.36 29.86
CA LEU A 16 -37.41 -20.16 28.70
C LEU A 16 -36.59 -19.35 27.67
N ALA A 17 -36.69 -18.01 27.69
CA ALA A 17 -35.90 -17.14 26.82
C ALA A 17 -34.46 -16.89 27.30
N VAL A 18 -34.09 -17.34 28.51
CA VAL A 18 -32.76 -17.06 29.12
C VAL A 18 -31.75 -18.20 28.91
N SER A 19 -32.15 -19.34 28.33
CA SER A 19 -31.27 -20.52 28.24
C SER A 19 -31.21 -21.16 26.85
N CYS A 20 -30.70 -20.42 25.88
CA CYS A 20 -30.14 -21.00 24.65
C CYS A 20 -28.82 -20.31 24.34
N LYS A 21 -27.79 -20.58 25.16
CA LYS A 21 -26.41 -20.31 24.75
C LYS A 21 -26.18 -21.12 23.47
N SER A 22 -25.81 -20.47 22.37
CA SER A 22 -25.62 -21.19 21.10
C SER A 22 -24.57 -22.29 21.27
N GLN A 23 -24.63 -23.37 20.49
CA GLN A 23 -23.62 -24.44 20.55
C GLN A 23 -22.19 -23.89 20.40
N TYR A 24 -22.03 -22.86 19.57
CA TYR A 24 -20.76 -22.13 19.44
C TYR A 24 -20.32 -21.46 20.74
N GLU A 25 -21.23 -20.74 21.41
CA GLU A 25 -20.93 -20.06 22.67
C GLU A 25 -20.62 -21.07 23.79
N MET A 26 -21.30 -22.22 23.82
CA MET A 26 -20.97 -23.29 24.75
C MET A 26 -19.56 -23.82 24.50
N LEU A 27 -19.21 -24.04 23.23
CA LEU A 27 -17.91 -24.54 22.82
C LEU A 27 -16.78 -23.54 23.09
N LEU A 28 -16.96 -22.26 22.76
CA LEU A 28 -15.97 -21.20 22.96
C LEU A 28 -15.55 -21.11 24.43
N ASN A 29 -16.51 -21.27 25.34
CA ASN A 29 -16.30 -21.21 26.78
C ASN A 29 -15.97 -22.57 27.42
N SER A 30 -15.86 -23.65 26.62
CA SER A 30 -15.48 -24.97 27.11
C SER A 30 -13.98 -25.05 27.40
N ASN A 31 -13.57 -25.89 28.35
CA ASN A 31 -12.16 -26.26 28.56
C ASN A 31 -11.78 -27.59 27.87
N ASP A 32 -12.73 -28.19 27.13
CA ASP A 32 -12.46 -29.35 26.30
C ASP A 32 -11.66 -28.94 25.06
N ALA A 33 -10.34 -29.12 25.15
CA ALA A 33 -9.40 -28.72 24.10
C ALA A 33 -9.57 -29.55 22.82
N ASP A 34 -9.88 -30.85 22.91
CA ASP A 34 -10.03 -31.71 21.73
C ASP A 34 -11.27 -31.33 20.92
N THR A 35 -12.43 -31.25 21.58
CA THR A 35 -13.68 -30.86 20.90
C THR A 35 -13.58 -29.44 20.33
N LYS A 36 -12.89 -28.52 21.04
CA LYS A 36 -12.69 -27.15 20.57
C LYS A 36 -11.74 -27.10 19.37
N PHE A 37 -10.67 -27.89 19.37
CA PHE A 37 -9.72 -28.00 18.26
C PHE A 37 -10.42 -28.47 16.98
N GLU A 38 -11.13 -29.61 17.02
CA GLU A 38 -11.88 -30.12 15.87
C GLU A 38 -12.87 -29.10 15.31
N ALA A 39 -13.57 -28.41 16.22
CA ALA A 39 -14.55 -27.42 15.83
C ALA A 39 -13.90 -26.14 15.25
N ALA A 40 -12.75 -25.71 15.75
CA ALA A 40 -12.02 -24.56 15.20
C ALA A 40 -11.66 -24.79 13.73
N PHE A 41 -11.10 -25.96 13.41
CA PHE A 41 -10.84 -26.39 12.03
C PHE A 41 -12.11 -26.49 11.20
N LYS A 42 -13.18 -27.09 11.73
CA LYS A 42 -14.47 -27.13 11.03
C LYS A 42 -15.02 -25.74 10.68
N TYR A 43 -14.85 -24.75 11.55
CA TYR A 43 -15.24 -23.37 11.24
C TYR A 43 -14.31 -22.73 10.20
N PHE A 44 -13.01 -23.02 10.27
CA PHE A 44 -12.02 -22.57 9.30
C PHE A 44 -12.33 -23.10 7.89
N ASP A 45 -12.56 -24.40 7.76
CA ASP A 45 -12.91 -25.07 6.48
C ASP A 45 -14.24 -24.60 5.90
N GLN A 46 -15.14 -24.10 6.75
CA GLN A 46 -16.41 -23.49 6.34
C GLN A 46 -16.28 -22.00 6.03
N GLU A 47 -15.06 -21.47 5.97
CA GLU A 47 -14.72 -20.06 5.74
C GLU A 47 -15.33 -19.11 6.79
N LYS A 48 -15.69 -19.64 7.97
CA LYS A 48 -16.20 -18.86 9.10
C LYS A 48 -15.02 -18.38 9.95
N TYR A 49 -14.13 -17.63 9.31
CA TYR A 49 -12.82 -17.28 9.85
C TYR A 49 -12.86 -16.52 11.18
N GLN A 50 -13.83 -15.61 11.37
CA GLN A 50 -13.99 -14.92 12.67
C GLN A 50 -14.32 -15.88 13.83
N LYS A 51 -15.12 -16.91 13.56
CA LYS A 51 -15.45 -17.94 14.57
C LYS A 51 -14.28 -18.87 14.82
N ALA A 52 -13.54 -19.23 13.76
CA ALA A 52 -12.32 -20.01 13.87
C ALA A 52 -11.28 -19.26 14.70
N ALA A 53 -11.01 -17.99 14.40
CA ALA A 53 -10.05 -17.14 15.10
C ALA A 53 -10.32 -17.08 16.61
N ALA A 54 -11.57 -16.85 17.03
CA ALA A 54 -11.93 -16.82 18.45
C ALA A 54 -11.75 -18.17 19.16
N LEU A 55 -12.01 -19.29 18.46
CA LEU A 55 -11.76 -20.62 19.01
C LEU A 55 -10.26 -20.90 19.11
N PHE A 56 -9.47 -20.53 18.10
CA PHE A 56 -8.01 -20.69 18.11
C PHE A 56 -7.32 -19.78 19.14
N GLU A 57 -7.80 -18.55 19.33
CA GLU A 57 -7.37 -17.67 20.43
C GLU A 57 -7.59 -18.37 21.78
N SER A 58 -8.80 -18.87 22.01
CA SER A 58 -9.13 -19.57 23.25
C SER A 58 -8.32 -20.87 23.41
N LEU A 59 -8.06 -21.60 22.33
CA LEU A 59 -7.21 -22.80 22.32
C LEU A 59 -5.76 -22.48 22.64
N SER A 60 -5.23 -21.34 22.17
CA SER A 60 -3.81 -20.99 22.36
C SER A 60 -3.41 -20.98 23.84
N VAL A 61 -4.34 -20.62 24.72
CA VAL A 61 -4.16 -20.67 26.18
C VAL A 61 -4.15 -22.12 26.70
N LEU A 62 -5.00 -22.99 26.14
CA LEU A 62 -5.16 -24.38 26.56
C LEU A 62 -4.05 -25.31 26.02
N THR A 63 -3.49 -24.98 24.86
CA THR A 63 -2.49 -25.81 24.17
C THR A 63 -1.05 -25.28 24.30
N ASN A 64 -0.83 -24.21 25.07
CA ASN A 64 0.50 -23.62 25.25
C ASN A 64 1.53 -24.66 25.73
N GLY A 65 2.65 -24.78 25.01
CA GLY A 65 3.72 -25.73 25.29
C GLY A 65 3.41 -27.20 24.97
N THR A 66 2.25 -27.48 24.37
CA THR A 66 1.91 -28.83 23.86
C THR A 66 2.38 -29.00 22.42
N GLU A 67 2.33 -30.23 21.90
CA GLU A 67 2.62 -30.53 20.49
C GLU A 67 1.67 -29.83 19.50
N ARG A 68 0.52 -29.32 19.95
CA ARG A 68 -0.44 -28.59 19.10
C ARG A 68 -0.25 -27.07 19.13
N ASP A 69 0.66 -26.55 19.96
CA ASP A 69 0.76 -25.10 20.22
C ASP A 69 1.05 -24.31 18.94
N ASP A 70 2.01 -24.76 18.14
CA ASP A 70 2.40 -24.07 16.92
C ASP A 70 1.25 -24.08 15.90
N THR A 71 0.61 -25.22 15.70
CA THR A 71 -0.56 -25.38 14.81
C THR A 71 -1.68 -24.43 15.23
N VAL A 72 -2.05 -24.41 16.52
CA VAL A 72 -3.11 -23.53 17.02
C VAL A 72 -2.77 -22.06 16.81
N ARG A 73 -1.54 -21.63 17.12
CA ARG A 73 -1.13 -20.23 16.97
C ARG A 73 -1.01 -19.80 15.51
N TYR A 74 -0.53 -20.67 14.63
CA TYR A 74 -0.49 -20.40 13.21
C TYR A 74 -1.91 -20.25 12.64
N TYR A 75 -2.82 -21.19 12.93
CA TYR A 75 -4.21 -21.13 12.46
C TYR A 75 -5.00 -19.98 13.09
N TRP A 76 -4.62 -19.50 14.27
CA TRP A 76 -5.15 -18.26 14.82
C TRP A 76 -4.82 -17.07 13.92
N GLY A 77 -3.54 -16.88 13.58
CA GLY A 77 -3.10 -15.83 12.66
C GLY A 77 -3.72 -15.97 11.28
N LEU A 78 -3.73 -17.18 10.73
CA LEU A 78 -4.32 -17.46 9.41
C LEU A 78 -5.83 -17.19 9.38
N SER A 79 -6.55 -17.51 10.45
CA SER A 79 -7.97 -17.17 10.57
C SER A 79 -8.20 -15.67 10.57
N ASN A 80 -7.41 -14.89 11.31
CA ASN A 80 -7.51 -13.43 11.29
C ASN A 80 -7.16 -12.86 9.90
N TYR A 81 -6.12 -13.40 9.26
CA TYR A 81 -5.71 -13.01 7.91
C TYR A 81 -6.84 -13.22 6.90
N ARG A 82 -7.47 -14.40 6.92
CA ARG A 82 -8.58 -14.77 6.04
C ARG A 82 -9.87 -14.00 6.37
N ALA A 83 -10.02 -13.54 7.61
CA ALA A 83 -11.06 -12.59 8.01
C ALA A 83 -10.76 -11.13 7.60
N SER A 84 -9.64 -10.90 6.91
CA SER A 84 -9.11 -9.57 6.53
C SER A 84 -8.76 -8.66 7.72
N ASP A 85 -8.58 -9.24 8.91
CA ASP A 85 -8.03 -8.53 10.08
C ASP A 85 -6.50 -8.63 10.06
N TYR A 86 -5.90 -7.91 9.10
CA TYR A 86 -4.46 -7.94 8.85
C TYR A 86 -3.64 -7.39 10.02
N TYR A 87 -4.20 -6.49 10.82
CA TYR A 87 -3.51 -5.95 11.99
C TYR A 87 -3.33 -7.03 13.06
N THR A 88 -4.41 -7.72 13.44
CA THR A 88 -4.33 -8.82 14.40
C THR A 88 -3.51 -9.97 13.85
N ALA A 89 -3.69 -10.32 12.57
CA ALA A 89 -2.92 -11.37 11.92
C ALA A 89 -1.41 -11.08 11.87
N GLU A 90 -0.98 -9.84 11.59
CA GLU A 90 0.43 -9.46 11.63
C GLU A 90 1.04 -9.74 12.99
N THR A 91 0.35 -9.34 14.07
CA THR A 91 0.80 -9.61 15.44
C THR A 91 0.88 -11.11 15.70
N ASN A 92 -0.15 -11.88 15.32
CA ASN A 92 -0.14 -13.33 15.47
C ASN A 92 1.05 -13.98 14.75
N PHE A 93 1.33 -13.59 13.51
CA PHE A 93 2.45 -14.16 12.75
C PHE A 93 3.81 -13.70 13.25
N SER A 94 3.92 -12.45 13.73
CA SER A 94 5.14 -11.96 14.39
C SER A 94 5.47 -12.82 15.62
N ASP A 95 4.50 -12.98 16.52
CA ASP A 95 4.64 -13.80 17.73
C ASP A 95 4.93 -15.27 17.41
N PHE A 96 4.30 -15.79 16.36
CA PHE A 96 4.51 -17.16 15.89
C PHE A 96 5.95 -17.38 15.41
N VAL A 97 6.46 -16.49 14.57
CA VAL A 97 7.81 -16.59 14.00
C VAL A 97 8.89 -16.45 15.09
N GLU A 98 8.64 -15.61 16.11
CA GLU A 98 9.51 -15.47 17.27
C GLU A 98 9.50 -16.73 18.15
N SER A 99 8.33 -17.29 18.40
CA SER A 99 8.15 -18.44 19.30
C SER A 99 8.52 -19.78 18.66
N PHE A 100 8.26 -19.95 17.35
CA PHE A 100 8.41 -21.20 16.61
C PHE A 100 9.23 -21.03 15.31
N PRO A 101 10.46 -20.50 15.36
CA PRO A 101 11.25 -20.20 14.16
C PRO A 101 11.63 -21.44 13.33
N ARG A 102 11.44 -22.65 13.87
CA ARG A 102 11.73 -23.94 13.22
C ARG A 102 10.48 -24.76 12.87
N SER A 103 9.28 -24.25 13.15
CA SER A 103 8.05 -24.92 12.77
C SER A 103 7.95 -25.00 11.24
N PRO A 104 7.36 -26.07 10.67
CA PRO A 104 7.10 -26.15 9.24
C PRO A 104 6.27 -24.97 8.71
N PHE A 105 5.45 -24.33 9.56
CA PHE A 105 4.66 -23.16 9.20
C PHE A 105 5.47 -21.84 9.20
N ALA A 106 6.70 -21.83 9.72
CA ALA A 106 7.46 -20.60 9.92
C ALA A 106 7.79 -19.84 8.61
N PRO A 107 8.19 -20.50 7.50
CA PRO A 107 8.41 -19.80 6.23
C PRO A 107 7.15 -19.08 5.73
N GLN A 108 6.00 -19.75 5.84
CA GLN A 108 4.72 -19.21 5.41
C GLN A 108 4.26 -18.07 6.32
N ALA A 109 4.39 -18.23 7.64
CA ALA A 109 4.05 -17.18 8.61
C ALA A 109 4.88 -15.90 8.39
N ARG A 110 6.18 -16.01 8.04
CA ARG A 110 7.02 -14.86 7.69
C ARG A 110 6.47 -14.11 6.48
N PHE A 111 6.06 -14.84 5.43
CA PHE A 111 5.48 -14.23 4.25
C PHE A 111 4.12 -13.58 4.55
N LEU A 112 3.22 -14.28 5.24
CA LEU A 112 1.91 -13.75 5.60
C LEU A 112 2.02 -12.50 6.48
N ARG A 113 3.02 -12.43 7.37
CA ARG A 113 3.30 -11.22 8.15
C ARG A 113 3.62 -10.00 7.26
N ILE A 114 4.51 -10.14 6.28
CA ILE A 114 4.86 -9.01 5.39
C ILE A 114 3.67 -8.62 4.50
N ASP A 115 2.86 -9.59 4.08
CA ASP A 115 1.64 -9.31 3.31
C ASP A 115 0.58 -8.60 4.17
N CYS A 116 0.42 -8.97 5.45
CA CYS A 116 -0.40 -8.20 6.39
C CYS A 116 0.05 -6.73 6.47
N LEU A 117 1.34 -6.49 6.69
CA LEU A 117 1.90 -5.13 6.75
C LEU A 117 1.61 -4.35 5.48
N TYR A 118 1.82 -4.97 4.32
CA TYR A 118 1.52 -4.38 3.02
C TYR A 118 0.03 -4.03 2.87
N ARG A 119 -0.89 -4.95 3.23
CA ARG A 119 -2.35 -4.74 3.15
C ARG A 119 -2.87 -3.71 4.15
N SER A 120 -2.18 -3.53 5.27
CA SER A 120 -2.47 -2.48 6.25
C SER A 120 -2.01 -1.08 5.81
N THR A 121 -1.29 -0.95 4.70
CA THR A 121 -0.91 0.36 4.15
C THR A 121 -2.09 1.09 3.51
N LEU A 122 -1.99 2.41 3.44
CA LEU A 122 -3.05 3.28 2.92
C LEU A 122 -2.64 3.95 1.60
N ARG A 123 -3.63 4.51 0.90
CA ARG A 123 -3.40 5.37 -0.27
C ARG A 123 -2.52 6.58 0.06
N TYR A 124 -1.79 7.07 -0.94
CA TYR A 124 -0.70 8.04 -0.78
C TYR A 124 -1.11 9.37 -0.09
N GLU A 125 -2.38 9.75 -0.15
CA GLU A 125 -2.88 10.98 0.47
C GLU A 125 -2.85 10.91 2.01
N LEU A 126 -2.99 9.71 2.58
CA LEU A 126 -3.07 9.48 4.02
C LEU A 126 -1.68 9.32 4.66
N ASP A 127 -1.62 9.05 5.97
CA ASP A 127 -0.36 8.80 6.65
C ASP A 127 0.40 7.63 6.02
N GLN A 128 1.72 7.75 5.92
CA GLN A 128 2.59 6.77 5.26
C GLN A 128 3.57 6.11 6.24
N SER A 129 3.37 6.25 7.55
CA SER A 129 4.18 5.52 8.53
C SER A 129 4.06 4.00 8.34
N PRO A 130 2.84 3.43 8.15
CA PRO A 130 2.71 2.00 7.84
C PRO A 130 3.42 1.57 6.55
N THR A 131 3.40 2.41 5.51
CA THR A 131 4.10 2.15 4.24
C THR A 131 5.61 1.98 4.45
N ARG A 132 6.22 2.82 5.29
CA ARG A 132 7.66 2.72 5.58
C ARG A 132 8.00 1.48 6.40
N VAL A 133 7.13 1.10 7.34
CA VAL A 133 7.28 -0.15 8.12
C VAL A 133 7.21 -1.36 7.18
N ALA A 134 6.21 -1.40 6.28
CA ALA A 134 6.07 -2.48 5.32
C ALA A 134 7.28 -2.58 4.37
N ILE A 135 7.79 -1.47 3.83
CA ILE A 135 9.01 -1.46 3.00
C ILE A 135 10.19 -2.06 3.76
N GLY A 136 10.38 -1.67 5.02
CA GLY A 136 11.47 -2.20 5.85
C GLY A 136 11.37 -3.71 6.03
N ALA A 137 10.20 -4.20 6.44
CA ALA A 137 9.96 -5.62 6.68
C ALA A 137 10.08 -6.48 5.41
N ILE A 138 9.58 -5.99 4.26
CA ILE A 138 9.71 -6.69 2.98
C ILE A 138 11.17 -6.73 2.53
N SER A 139 11.91 -5.62 2.67
CA SER A 139 13.33 -5.57 2.30
C SER A 139 14.18 -6.51 3.17
N GLU A 140 13.89 -6.59 4.47
CA GLU A 140 14.49 -7.54 5.38
C GLU A 140 14.20 -8.98 4.95
N TYR A 141 12.94 -9.31 4.64
CA TYR A 141 12.56 -10.64 4.16
C TYR A 141 13.30 -11.03 2.87
N ILE A 142 13.41 -10.12 1.89
CA ILE A 142 14.17 -10.35 0.66
C ILE A 142 15.66 -10.61 0.97
N SER A 143 16.23 -9.84 1.89
CA SER A 143 17.63 -9.98 2.28
C SER A 143 17.92 -11.29 3.02
N GLU A 144 16.98 -11.78 3.83
CA GLU A 144 17.12 -13.03 4.57
C GLU A 144 16.89 -14.27 3.71
N TYR A 145 15.96 -14.21 2.74
CA TYR A 145 15.54 -15.35 1.91
C TYR A 145 15.66 -15.08 0.40
N PRO A 146 16.85 -14.79 -0.13
CA PRO A 146 17.03 -14.25 -1.48
C PRO A 146 16.58 -15.18 -2.63
N ASP A 147 16.51 -16.50 -2.39
CA ASP A 147 16.12 -17.51 -3.39
C ASP A 147 14.67 -18.04 -3.18
N ASN A 148 13.83 -17.31 -2.44
CA ASN A 148 12.45 -17.69 -2.15
C ASN A 148 11.51 -17.45 -3.37
N GLU A 149 10.52 -18.32 -3.56
CA GLU A 149 9.50 -18.18 -4.60
C GLU A 149 8.70 -16.87 -4.54
N ASN A 150 8.56 -16.29 -3.34
CA ASN A 150 7.81 -15.06 -3.07
C ASN A 150 8.58 -13.78 -3.42
N ILE A 151 9.87 -13.86 -3.79
CA ILE A 151 10.71 -12.68 -4.06
C ILE A 151 10.12 -11.79 -5.15
N LYS A 152 9.53 -12.39 -6.19
CA LYS A 152 8.88 -11.62 -7.26
C LYS A 152 7.74 -10.75 -6.70
N VAL A 153 6.88 -11.34 -5.87
CA VAL A 153 5.74 -10.66 -5.24
C VAL A 153 6.23 -9.56 -4.29
N CYS A 154 7.27 -9.84 -3.50
CA CYS A 154 7.87 -8.86 -2.61
C CYS A 154 8.42 -7.64 -3.37
N ASN A 155 9.07 -7.85 -4.52
CA ASN A 155 9.53 -6.74 -5.37
C ASN A 155 8.36 -5.94 -5.95
N GLU A 156 7.28 -6.59 -6.40
CA GLU A 156 6.07 -5.90 -6.85
C GLU A 156 5.41 -5.06 -5.74
N MET A 157 5.41 -5.57 -4.50
CA MET A 157 4.94 -4.82 -3.32
C MET A 157 5.83 -3.59 -3.06
N LEU A 158 7.16 -3.75 -3.08
CA LEU A 158 8.10 -2.65 -2.88
C LEU A 158 7.93 -1.56 -3.95
N ASP A 159 7.78 -1.94 -5.22
CA ASP A 159 7.56 -1.00 -6.31
C ASP A 159 6.28 -0.18 -6.11
N ASP A 160 5.18 -0.82 -5.72
CA ASP A 160 3.93 -0.13 -5.42
C ASP A 160 4.05 0.79 -4.19
N LEU A 161 4.64 0.33 -3.08
CA LEU A 161 4.81 1.14 -1.87
C LEU A 161 5.71 2.35 -2.13
N ASN A 162 6.84 2.17 -2.82
CA ASN A 162 7.73 3.28 -3.19
C ASN A 162 7.05 4.26 -4.15
N ARG A 163 6.28 3.76 -5.13
CA ARG A 163 5.48 4.62 -6.03
C ARG A 163 4.48 5.47 -5.25
N ARG A 164 3.84 4.94 -4.20
CA ARG A 164 2.94 5.74 -3.35
C ARG A 164 3.69 6.85 -2.61
N LEU A 165 4.88 6.57 -2.07
CA LEU A 165 5.71 7.59 -1.43
C LEU A 165 6.13 8.69 -2.42
N ASP A 166 6.57 8.30 -3.61
CA ASP A 166 6.94 9.23 -4.68
C ASP A 166 5.77 10.09 -5.13
N THR A 167 4.59 9.48 -5.30
CA THR A 167 3.35 10.20 -5.67
C THR A 167 2.99 11.23 -4.61
N LYS A 168 3.07 10.86 -3.33
CA LYS A 168 2.78 11.79 -2.22
C LYS A 168 3.72 12.99 -2.24
N ALA A 169 5.03 12.76 -2.38
CA ALA A 169 6.03 13.81 -2.39
C ALA A 169 5.84 14.77 -3.57
N TYR A 170 5.65 14.22 -4.77
CA TYR A 170 5.41 14.98 -5.99
C TYR A 170 4.12 15.80 -5.93
N GLU A 171 2.98 15.19 -5.56
CA GLU A 171 1.69 15.89 -5.51
C GLU A 171 1.68 17.00 -4.45
N ALA A 172 2.33 16.78 -3.31
CA ALA A 172 2.49 17.80 -2.28
C ALA A 172 3.29 19.00 -2.80
N ALA A 173 4.42 18.76 -3.49
CA ALA A 173 5.21 19.83 -4.07
C ALA A 173 4.49 20.55 -5.21
N ARG A 174 3.78 19.81 -6.08
CA ARG A 174 3.02 20.34 -7.21
C ARG A 174 1.79 21.15 -6.77
N LEU A 175 1.30 20.96 -5.55
CA LEU A 175 0.21 21.76 -5.01
C LEU A 175 0.57 23.26 -4.98
N TYR A 176 1.80 23.60 -4.62
CA TYR A 176 2.28 24.99 -4.64
C TYR A 176 2.23 25.59 -6.05
N TYR A 177 2.58 24.81 -7.08
CA TYR A 177 2.45 25.24 -8.47
C TYR A 177 1.00 25.59 -8.81
N LYS A 178 0.05 24.72 -8.40
CA LYS A 178 -1.39 24.93 -8.64
C LYS A 178 -1.95 26.15 -7.88
N MET A 179 -1.35 26.48 -6.74
CA MET A 179 -1.67 27.67 -5.95
C MET A 179 -0.95 28.93 -6.44
N GLU A 180 -0.16 28.82 -7.52
CA GLU A 180 0.67 29.89 -8.09
C GLU A 180 1.76 30.42 -7.13
N ASP A 181 2.07 29.68 -6.06
CA ASP A 181 3.24 29.93 -5.23
C ASP A 181 4.48 29.29 -5.89
N TYR A 182 4.95 29.95 -6.94
CA TYR A 182 6.03 29.44 -7.77
C TYR A 182 7.37 29.32 -7.04
N ILE A 183 7.61 30.14 -6.02
CA ILE A 183 8.84 30.07 -5.21
C ILE A 183 8.80 28.80 -4.37
N ALA A 184 7.72 28.60 -3.60
CA ALA A 184 7.57 27.41 -2.77
C ALA A 184 7.54 26.14 -3.63
N SER A 185 6.85 26.17 -4.77
CA SER A 185 6.80 25.08 -5.74
C SER A 185 8.20 24.64 -6.18
N ARG A 186 9.02 25.59 -6.67
CA ARG A 186 10.37 25.28 -7.13
C ARG A 186 11.22 24.66 -6.02
N VAL A 187 11.15 25.20 -4.81
CA VAL A 187 11.93 24.71 -3.66
C VAL A 187 11.46 23.32 -3.25
N ALA A 188 10.14 23.12 -3.09
CA ALA A 188 9.56 21.84 -2.71
C ALA A 188 9.90 20.74 -3.73
N LEU A 189 9.76 21.02 -5.03
CA LEU A 189 10.09 20.10 -6.11
C LEU A 189 11.58 19.74 -6.14
N LYS A 190 12.47 20.71 -5.91
CA LYS A 190 13.91 20.43 -5.77
C LYS A 190 14.22 19.56 -4.55
N ASN A 191 13.51 19.75 -3.44
CA ASN A 191 13.65 18.90 -2.27
C ASN A 191 13.19 17.46 -2.54
N VAL A 192 12.11 17.25 -3.33
CA VAL A 192 11.70 15.90 -3.74
C VAL A 192 12.85 15.18 -4.46
N LEU A 193 13.52 15.82 -5.43
CA LEU A 193 14.65 15.20 -6.14
C LEU A 193 15.92 15.09 -5.31
N LYS A 194 16.08 15.94 -4.30
CA LYS A 194 17.17 15.85 -3.34
C LYS A 194 17.00 14.63 -2.44
N ASP A 195 15.77 14.36 -2.01
CA ASP A 195 15.44 13.25 -1.12
C ASP A 195 15.37 11.92 -1.89
N ASN A 196 14.90 11.94 -3.14
CA ASN A 196 14.90 10.80 -4.04
C ASN A 196 15.17 11.24 -5.50
N SER A 197 16.40 11.03 -5.99
CA SER A 197 16.76 11.36 -7.38
C SER A 197 16.06 10.48 -8.41
N GLU A 198 15.74 9.24 -8.05
CA GLU A 198 15.11 8.24 -8.91
C GLU A 198 13.58 8.25 -8.82
N ASN A 199 13.01 9.33 -8.27
CA ASN A 199 11.56 9.48 -8.13
C ASN A 199 10.86 9.25 -9.49
N VAL A 200 9.80 8.45 -9.49
CA VAL A 200 9.10 8.08 -10.74
C VAL A 200 8.52 9.28 -11.51
N TYR A 201 8.38 10.44 -10.86
CA TYR A 201 7.94 11.70 -11.46
C TYR A 201 9.09 12.64 -11.81
N ARG A 202 10.36 12.18 -11.87
CA ARG A 202 11.53 13.05 -12.09
C ARG A 202 11.36 13.99 -13.27
N GLU A 203 10.91 13.49 -14.42
CA GLU A 203 10.67 14.29 -15.62
C GLU A 203 9.63 15.40 -15.39
N ASP A 204 8.48 15.05 -14.81
CA ASP A 204 7.45 16.02 -14.43
C ASP A 204 7.99 17.06 -13.43
N ILE A 205 8.77 16.61 -12.45
CA ILE A 205 9.33 17.46 -11.40
C ILE A 205 10.29 18.49 -12.00
N LEU A 206 11.21 18.07 -12.87
CA LEU A 206 12.13 18.97 -13.57
C LEU A 206 11.38 19.96 -14.46
N TYR A 207 10.34 19.50 -15.15
CA TYR A 207 9.47 20.37 -15.94
C TYR A 207 8.80 21.44 -15.06
N TYR A 208 8.19 21.04 -13.94
CA TYR A 208 7.53 21.99 -13.05
C TYR A 208 8.50 22.92 -12.32
N ILE A 209 9.73 22.51 -12.07
CA ILE A 209 10.81 23.39 -11.58
C ILE A 209 11.07 24.51 -12.59
N ALA A 210 11.28 24.17 -13.87
CA ALA A 210 11.51 25.15 -14.92
C ALA A 210 10.29 26.07 -15.11
N MET A 211 9.09 25.50 -15.15
CA MET A 211 7.84 26.27 -15.25
C MET A 211 7.63 27.22 -14.08
N SER A 212 7.88 26.77 -12.85
CA SER A 212 7.83 27.62 -11.66
C SER A 212 8.79 28.81 -11.79
N SER A 213 10.03 28.57 -12.20
CA SER A 213 11.02 29.63 -12.41
C SER A 213 10.59 30.63 -13.48
N TYR A 214 10.07 30.15 -14.61
CA TYR A 214 9.58 31.02 -15.68
C TYR A 214 8.41 31.87 -15.21
N LYS A 215 7.38 31.24 -14.63
CA LYS A 215 6.17 31.94 -14.16
C LYS A 215 6.49 32.96 -13.09
N TYR A 216 7.38 32.60 -12.16
CA TYR A 216 7.88 33.54 -11.17
C TYR A 216 8.54 34.75 -11.84
N ALA A 217 9.47 34.52 -12.77
CA ALA A 217 10.11 35.60 -13.51
C ALA A 217 9.10 36.46 -14.29
N HIS A 218 8.18 35.83 -15.01
CA HIS A 218 7.22 36.50 -15.87
C HIS A 218 6.28 37.44 -15.11
N PHE A 219 5.75 37.00 -13.96
CA PHE A 219 4.86 37.79 -13.11
C PHE A 219 5.60 38.74 -12.16
N SER A 220 6.92 38.83 -12.25
CA SER A 220 7.72 39.71 -11.42
C SER A 220 7.73 41.16 -11.92
N VAL A 221 7.96 42.09 -11.00
CA VAL A 221 8.32 43.47 -11.35
C VAL A 221 9.61 43.51 -12.17
N ARG A 222 9.69 44.42 -13.15
CA ARG A 222 10.78 44.54 -14.13
C ARG A 222 12.19 44.51 -13.51
N ALA A 223 12.38 45.17 -12.37
CA ALA A 223 13.66 45.23 -11.67
C ALA A 223 14.17 43.85 -11.19
N LYS A 224 13.29 42.86 -11.03
CA LYS A 224 13.62 41.50 -10.60
C LYS A 224 13.55 40.46 -11.72
N GLN A 225 12.94 40.80 -12.85
CA GLN A 225 12.75 39.87 -13.97
C GLN A 225 14.08 39.34 -14.51
N LYS A 226 15.11 40.20 -14.65
CA LYS A 226 16.40 39.80 -15.23
C LYS A 226 17.02 38.61 -14.48
N GLU A 227 17.16 38.73 -13.17
CA GLU A 227 17.72 37.69 -12.31
C GLU A 227 16.87 36.41 -12.34
N ARG A 228 15.55 36.55 -12.26
CA ARG A 228 14.62 35.41 -12.22
C ARG A 228 14.56 34.65 -13.55
N TYR A 229 14.68 35.34 -14.69
CA TYR A 229 14.79 34.69 -16.00
C TYR A 229 16.11 33.95 -16.17
N LEU A 230 17.22 34.40 -15.56
CA LEU A 230 18.47 33.63 -15.53
C LEU A 230 18.29 32.33 -14.74
N THR A 231 17.60 32.37 -13.59
CA THR A 231 17.26 31.15 -12.85
C THR A 231 16.44 30.16 -13.68
N PHE A 232 15.47 30.67 -14.45
CA PHE A 232 14.71 29.82 -15.38
C PHE A 232 15.60 29.24 -16.47
N ILE A 233 16.52 30.02 -17.05
CA ILE A 233 17.47 29.53 -18.05
C ILE A 233 18.29 28.36 -17.48
N ASP A 234 18.77 28.47 -16.24
CA ASP A 234 19.53 27.38 -15.61
C ASP A 234 18.68 26.12 -15.43
N ASP A 235 17.46 26.27 -14.91
CA ASP A 235 16.54 25.13 -14.72
C ASP A 235 16.11 24.50 -16.07
N TYR A 236 15.95 25.31 -17.12
CA TYR A 236 15.70 24.86 -18.49
C TYR A 236 16.89 24.08 -19.05
N LEU A 237 18.11 24.61 -18.91
CA LEU A 237 19.32 23.95 -19.40
C LEU A 237 19.53 22.60 -18.70
N ASN A 238 19.22 22.53 -17.40
CA ASN A 238 19.20 21.26 -16.68
C ASN A 238 18.18 20.28 -17.27
N PHE A 239 16.95 20.75 -17.52
CA PHE A 239 15.90 19.92 -18.11
C PHE A 239 16.31 19.34 -19.47
N ILE A 240 16.76 20.17 -20.41
CA ILE A 240 17.12 19.68 -21.76
C ILE A 240 18.40 18.85 -21.77
N GLY A 241 19.29 19.07 -20.80
CA GLY A 241 20.51 18.29 -20.63
C GLY A 241 20.21 16.87 -20.16
N GLU A 242 19.23 16.72 -19.27
CA GLU A 242 18.80 15.40 -18.76
C GLU A 242 17.77 14.71 -19.68
N LEU A 243 16.84 15.47 -20.27
CA LEU A 243 15.63 14.96 -20.93
C LEU A 243 15.40 15.60 -22.32
N PRO A 244 16.34 15.41 -23.27
CA PRO A 244 16.28 16.05 -24.59
C PRO A 244 15.09 15.61 -25.45
N ASP A 245 14.53 14.43 -25.21
CA ASP A 245 13.42 13.86 -25.99
C ASP A 245 12.06 13.98 -25.27
N SER A 246 12.02 14.71 -24.15
CA SER A 246 10.79 14.89 -23.39
C SER A 246 9.68 15.54 -24.21
N PRO A 247 8.42 15.09 -24.09
CA PRO A 247 7.28 15.79 -24.67
C PRO A 247 7.14 17.25 -24.17
N TYR A 248 7.68 17.59 -22.99
CA TYR A 248 7.62 18.95 -22.45
C TYR A 248 8.61 19.91 -23.11
N ARG A 249 9.61 19.40 -23.84
CA ARG A 249 10.70 20.22 -24.39
C ARG A 249 10.18 21.32 -25.30
N LYS A 250 9.22 21.02 -26.17
CA LYS A 250 8.67 22.00 -27.13
C LYS A 250 8.16 23.26 -26.41
N GLU A 251 7.43 23.07 -25.32
CA GLU A 251 6.92 24.19 -24.51
C GLU A 251 8.07 24.97 -23.86
N LEU A 252 9.01 24.27 -23.23
CA LEU A 252 10.12 24.91 -22.54
C LEU A 252 11.06 25.66 -23.50
N ASP A 253 11.28 25.17 -24.72
CA ASP A 253 12.05 25.86 -25.76
C ASP A 253 11.42 27.21 -26.14
N VAL A 254 10.09 27.27 -26.24
CA VAL A 254 9.34 28.51 -26.50
C VAL A 254 9.52 29.49 -25.33
N LEU A 255 9.38 29.00 -24.09
CA LEU A 255 9.56 29.84 -22.90
C LEU A 255 11.01 30.34 -22.76
N TYR A 256 11.99 29.50 -23.10
CA TYR A 256 13.40 29.88 -23.16
C TYR A 256 13.62 31.05 -24.12
N ARG A 257 13.10 30.97 -25.34
CA ARG A 257 13.18 32.08 -26.32
C ARG A 257 12.53 33.36 -25.80
N ARG A 258 11.36 33.27 -25.16
CA ARG A 258 10.69 34.42 -24.52
C ARG A 258 11.56 35.04 -23.43
N ALA A 259 12.19 34.22 -22.60
CA ALA A 259 13.11 34.68 -21.57
C ALA A 259 14.37 35.35 -22.16
N GLN A 260 14.97 34.77 -23.21
CA GLN A 260 16.11 35.38 -23.91
C GLN A 260 15.75 36.75 -24.51
N LYS A 261 14.60 36.87 -25.16
CA LYS A 261 14.06 38.13 -25.70
C LYS A 261 13.84 39.16 -24.58
N ALA A 262 13.24 38.74 -23.46
CA ALA A 262 13.06 39.61 -22.28
C ALA A 262 14.39 40.09 -21.66
N LEU A 263 15.46 39.32 -21.83
CA LEU A 263 16.83 39.68 -21.43
C LEU A 263 17.57 40.53 -22.49
N GLY A 264 16.94 40.86 -23.61
CA GLY A 264 17.53 41.65 -24.69
C GLY A 264 18.57 40.90 -25.53
N ARG A 265 18.54 39.57 -25.51
CA ARG A 265 19.45 38.74 -26.31
C ARG A 265 18.84 38.47 -27.70
N PRO A 266 19.66 38.36 -28.76
CA PRO A 266 19.16 38.04 -30.09
C PRO A 266 18.56 36.63 -30.10
N VAL A 267 17.34 36.51 -30.60
CA VAL A 267 16.63 35.23 -30.75
C VAL A 267 16.09 35.16 -32.17
N ASP A 268 16.24 34.00 -32.79
CA ASP A 268 15.62 33.74 -34.09
C ASP A 268 14.10 33.64 -33.91
N THR A 269 13.39 34.67 -34.40
CA THR A 269 12.00 34.99 -34.01
C THR A 269 10.95 34.20 -34.78
N GLU A 270 11.32 33.52 -35.87
CA GLU A 270 10.35 33.08 -36.87
C GLU A 270 9.51 31.84 -36.51
N LEU A 271 9.81 31.12 -35.42
CA LEU A 271 9.23 29.78 -35.25
C LEU A 271 8.06 29.62 -34.26
N PHE A 272 7.78 30.49 -33.29
CA PHE A 272 6.75 30.20 -32.26
C PHE A 272 6.14 31.44 -31.55
N GLU A 273 6.07 32.62 -32.20
CA GLU A 273 5.50 33.82 -31.55
C GLU A 273 4.02 33.64 -31.13
N ASP A 274 3.27 32.77 -31.82
CA ASP A 274 1.82 32.63 -31.65
C ASP A 274 1.34 31.40 -30.86
N VAL A 275 2.23 30.62 -30.24
CA VAL A 275 1.79 29.42 -29.47
C VAL A 275 1.32 29.81 -28.07
N ASP A 276 0.04 29.57 -27.78
CA ASP A 276 -0.57 29.84 -26.48
C ASP A 276 -0.23 28.70 -25.51
N GLU A 277 -0.09 29.02 -24.22
CA GLU A 277 0.02 28.02 -23.14
C GLU A 277 -1.13 27.01 -23.17
N LYS A 278 -2.29 27.42 -23.67
CA LYS A 278 -3.46 26.54 -23.85
C LYS A 278 -3.21 25.39 -24.82
N ASP A 279 -2.39 25.60 -25.85
CA ASP A 279 -2.08 24.58 -26.85
C ASP A 279 -1.30 23.44 -26.20
N PHE A 280 -0.25 23.78 -25.46
CA PHE A 280 0.52 22.81 -24.68
C PHE A 280 -0.29 22.18 -23.53
N ALA A 281 -1.20 22.94 -22.90
CA ALA A 281 -2.04 22.41 -21.82
C ALA A 281 -2.93 21.24 -22.28
N LYS A 282 -3.36 21.24 -23.55
CA LYS A 282 -4.13 20.14 -24.13
C LYS A 282 -3.26 18.90 -24.31
N GLU A 283 -2.05 19.06 -24.82
CA GLU A 283 -1.08 17.97 -24.99
C GLU A 283 -0.71 17.34 -23.63
N ARG A 284 -0.39 18.17 -22.62
CA ARG A 284 -0.12 17.71 -21.25
C ARG A 284 -1.27 16.91 -20.66
N LYS A 285 -2.51 17.38 -20.83
CA LYS A 285 -3.71 16.67 -20.35
C LYS A 285 -3.85 15.29 -21.01
N GLN A 286 -3.45 15.15 -22.27
CA GLN A 286 -3.48 13.86 -22.96
C GLN A 286 -2.41 12.92 -22.40
N LEU A 287 -1.17 13.39 -22.23
CA LEU A 287 -0.08 12.62 -21.63
C LEU A 287 -0.44 12.09 -20.24
N VAL A 288 -0.97 12.95 -19.36
CA VAL A 288 -1.41 12.56 -18.02
C VAL A 288 -2.56 11.53 -18.06
N ARG A 289 -3.47 11.63 -19.04
CA ARG A 289 -4.55 10.65 -19.20
C ARG A 289 -4.03 9.28 -19.60
N ASP A 290 -3.07 9.23 -20.51
CA ASP A 290 -2.53 7.97 -21.00
C ASP A 290 -1.65 7.29 -19.93
N ALA A 291 -0.82 8.05 -19.22
CA ALA A 291 -0.08 7.56 -18.06
C ALA A 291 -1.00 6.99 -16.96
N ARG A 292 -2.13 7.64 -16.68
CA ARG A 292 -3.14 7.13 -15.71
C ARG A 292 -3.82 5.84 -16.16
N LYS A 293 -4.03 5.64 -17.46
CA LYS A 293 -4.61 4.39 -17.97
C LYS A 293 -3.63 3.23 -17.79
N GLU A 294 -2.36 3.49 -18.06
CA GLU A 294 -1.29 2.51 -17.89
C GLU A 294 -1.10 2.13 -16.42
N ASP A 295 -1.06 3.11 -15.49
CA ASP A 295 -0.99 2.84 -14.05
C ASP A 295 -2.17 1.99 -13.56
N ARG A 296 -3.40 2.28 -14.03
CA ARG A 296 -4.58 1.46 -13.71
C ARG A 296 -4.48 0.03 -14.23
N LYS A 297 -3.90 -0.17 -15.41
CA LYS A 297 -3.69 -1.50 -15.98
C LYS A 297 -2.69 -2.28 -15.13
N ASN A 298 -1.59 -1.66 -14.74
CA ASN A 298 -0.55 -2.30 -13.92
C ASN A 298 -1.06 -2.66 -12.52
N ARG A 299 -1.86 -1.79 -11.88
CA ARG A 299 -2.46 -2.12 -10.57
C ARG A 299 -3.34 -3.36 -10.60
N LYS A 300 -4.14 -3.54 -11.65
CA LYS A 300 -4.99 -4.73 -11.81
C LYS A 300 -4.17 -6.01 -11.92
N LEU A 301 -3.09 -5.98 -12.70
CA LEU A 301 -2.19 -7.13 -12.84
C LEU A 301 -1.54 -7.52 -11.51
N ILE A 302 -1.20 -6.53 -10.67
CA ILE A 302 -0.65 -6.75 -9.32
C ILE A 302 -1.72 -7.28 -8.34
N GLU A 303 -2.99 -6.91 -8.51
CA GLU A 303 -4.07 -7.47 -7.69
C GLU A 303 -4.33 -8.94 -8.06
N GLU A 304 -4.33 -9.26 -9.35
CA GLU A 304 -4.49 -10.63 -9.87
C GLU A 304 -3.33 -11.55 -9.42
N SER A 305 -2.07 -11.09 -9.49
CA SER A 305 -0.92 -11.90 -9.05
C SER A 305 -0.92 -12.23 -7.55
N LYS A 306 -1.61 -11.43 -6.72
CA LYS A 306 -1.70 -11.63 -5.27
C LYS A 306 -2.69 -12.72 -4.88
N GLU A 307 -3.81 -12.84 -5.60
CA GLU A 307 -4.81 -13.87 -5.30
C GLU A 307 -4.23 -15.26 -5.54
N ASP A 308 -3.48 -15.44 -6.62
CA ASP A 308 -2.84 -16.71 -6.99
C ASP A 308 -1.82 -17.21 -5.93
N VAL A 309 -1.04 -16.31 -5.32
CA VAL A 309 -0.02 -16.66 -4.31
C VAL A 309 -0.67 -17.05 -2.99
N VAL A 310 -1.76 -16.37 -2.62
CA VAL A 310 -2.52 -16.66 -1.39
C VAL A 310 -3.33 -17.95 -1.53
N GLU A 311 -3.79 -18.28 -2.74
CA GLU A 311 -4.45 -19.56 -3.01
C GLU A 311 -3.45 -20.73 -3.08
N GLY A 312 -2.30 -20.53 -3.73
CA GLY A 312 -1.22 -21.53 -3.80
C GLY A 312 -0.69 -21.94 -2.42
N ALA A 313 -0.45 -20.97 -1.55
CA ALA A 313 0.02 -21.21 -0.18
C ALA A 313 -0.96 -22.01 0.71
N VAL A 314 -2.25 -22.01 0.39
CA VAL A 314 -3.27 -22.77 1.15
C VAL A 314 -3.62 -24.10 0.49
N ALA A 315 -3.30 -24.27 -0.79
CA ALA A 315 -3.37 -25.57 -1.45
C ALA A 315 -2.32 -26.54 -0.90
N ASP A 316 -1.07 -26.09 -0.72
CA ASP A 316 0.02 -26.91 -0.15
C ASP A 316 -0.23 -27.34 1.31
N GLU A 317 -1.11 -26.63 2.03
CA GLU A 317 -1.43 -26.89 3.44
C GLU A 317 -2.42 -28.04 3.68
N LYS A 318 -3.33 -28.30 2.71
CA LYS A 318 -4.20 -29.48 2.77
C LYS A 318 -3.40 -30.78 2.71
N ASP A 319 -2.26 -30.75 2.04
CA ASP A 319 -1.35 -31.89 1.91
C ASP A 319 -0.53 -32.13 3.19
N ILE A 320 -0.15 -31.06 3.91
CA ILE A 320 0.54 -31.17 5.21
C ILE A 320 -0.41 -31.78 6.27
N ASN A 321 -1.66 -31.31 6.36
CA ASN A 321 -2.66 -31.87 7.27
C ASN A 321 -3.05 -33.31 6.92
N ALA A 322 -3.06 -33.68 5.62
CA ALA A 322 -3.28 -35.04 5.18
C ALA A 322 -2.12 -35.98 5.57
N ALA A 323 -0.88 -35.48 5.57
CA ALA A 323 0.30 -36.23 5.99
C ALA A 323 0.33 -36.47 7.52
N GLU A 324 0.04 -35.45 8.34
CA GLU A 324 0.02 -35.60 9.80
C GLU A 324 -1.18 -36.41 10.32
N GLY A 325 -2.32 -36.36 9.62
CA GLY A 325 -3.49 -37.21 9.90
C GLY A 325 -3.28 -38.67 9.53
N ALA A 326 -2.36 -38.98 8.60
CA ALA A 326 -2.04 -40.34 8.19
C ALA A 326 -1.02 -41.03 9.12
N GLU A 327 -0.13 -40.28 9.79
CA GLU A 327 0.83 -40.85 10.75
C GLU A 327 0.22 -41.19 12.14
N LYS A 328 -1.04 -40.81 12.38
CA LYS A 328 -1.75 -41.05 13.65
C LYS A 328 -2.85 -42.13 13.59
N ASN A 329 -2.93 -42.92 12.51
CA ASN A 329 -3.84 -44.06 12.39
C ASN A 329 -3.11 -45.41 12.33
#